data_AF-A0A6F8ZVI3-F1
#
_entry.id   AF-A0A6F8ZVI3-F1
#
_cell.length_a   1.000
_cell.length_b   1.000
_cell.length_c   1.000
_cell.angle_alpha   90.00
_cell.angle_beta   90.00
_cell.angle_gamma   90.00
#
_symmetry.space_group_name_H-M   'P 1'
#
loop_
_entity.id
_entity.type
_entity.pdbx_description
1 polymer ?
#
loop_
_entity_poly.entity_id
_entity_poly.type
_entity_poly.pdbx_seq_one_letter_code
_entity_poly.pdbx_strand_id
1 'polypeptide(L)'
;MKVVGVKAHTENESGQVMLDVYISYVGNVEINVEVKRYFCKAGVKGIQLHGMMRVILEPLIGDVPIVGAVTMFFIRRPKLDINWTGLTNLLDIPGLNIMSDTMIMDTIASFLVLPNRLTVPL
;
A
#
# COMPACT_ATOMS: atom_id res chain seq x y z
N MET A 1 7.30 6.08 9.97
CA MET A 1 7.46 4.75 9.35
C MET A 1 8.55 4.00 10.10
N LYS A 2 8.32 2.76 10.50
CA LYS A 2 9.28 1.90 11.19
C LYS A 2 9.45 0.60 10.40
N VAL A 3 10.70 0.22 10.16
CA VAL A 3 11.05 -1.12 9.70
C VAL A 3 11.27 -1.98 10.94
N VAL A 4 10.47 -3.02 11.09
CA VAL A 4 10.48 -3.90 12.27
C VAL A 4 11.49 -5.03 12.09
N GLY A 5 11.72 -5.45 10.84
CA GLY A 5 12.69 -6.49 10.50
C GLY A 5 12.86 -6.62 9.00
N VAL A 6 13.96 -7.22 8.59
CA VAL A 6 14.28 -7.54 7.20
C VAL A 6 14.77 -8.97 7.14
N LYS A 7 14.22 -9.76 6.21
CA LYS A 7 14.68 -11.12 5.90
C LYS A 7 15.11 -11.18 4.43
N ALA A 8 16.37 -11.49 4.18
CA ALA A 8 16.86 -11.75 2.83
C ALA A 8 16.64 -13.21 2.46
N HIS A 9 16.22 -13.47 1.22
CA HIS A 9 16.13 -14.82 0.67
C HIS A 9 17.30 -15.04 -0.28
N THR A 10 18.16 -16.00 0.07
CA THR A 10 19.40 -16.32 -0.67
C THR A 10 19.28 -17.59 -1.51
N GLU A 11 18.12 -18.25 -1.52
CA GLU A 11 17.88 -19.54 -2.18
C GLU A 11 17.43 -19.40 -3.65
N ASN A 12 17.31 -18.16 -4.16
CA ASN A 12 16.81 -17.90 -5.51
C ASN A 12 17.88 -18.00 -6.61
N GLU A 13 17.42 -18.21 -7.84
CA GLU A 13 18.23 -18.27 -9.07
C GLU A 13 19.20 -17.08 -9.20
N SER A 14 20.34 -17.32 -9.85
CA SER A 14 21.38 -16.31 -10.08
C SER A 14 20.81 -15.10 -10.84
N GLY A 15 20.85 -13.91 -10.24
CA GLY A 15 20.46 -12.66 -10.91
C GLY A 15 19.28 -11.91 -10.28
N GLN A 16 18.76 -12.37 -9.14
CA GLN A 16 17.71 -11.70 -8.38
C GLN A 16 18.04 -11.66 -6.88
N VAL A 17 17.72 -10.56 -6.20
CA VAL A 17 17.69 -10.50 -4.73
C VAL A 17 16.27 -10.26 -4.26
N MET A 18 15.78 -11.10 -3.35
CA MET A 18 14.49 -10.91 -2.69
C MET A 18 14.67 -10.57 -1.21
N LEU A 19 13.94 -9.54 -0.77
CA LEU A 19 13.91 -9.07 0.61
C LEU A 19 12.46 -9.02 1.10
N ASP A 20 12.18 -9.62 2.25
CA ASP A 20 10.93 -9.42 2.98
C ASP A 20 11.16 -8.36 4.07
N VAL A 21 10.45 -7.24 3.96
CA VAL A 21 10.54 -6.09 4.85
C VAL A 21 9.25 -6.00 5.67
N TYR A 22 9.38 -6.10 6.99
CA TYR A 22 8.26 -5.92 7.91
C TYR A 22 8.09 -4.44 8.22
N ILE A 23 6.98 -3.86 7.76
CA ILE A 23 6.69 -2.43 7.88
C ILE A 23 5.60 -2.21 8.92
N SER A 24 5.83 -1.24 9.80
CA SER A 24 4.83 -0.64 10.68
C SER A 24 4.82 0.86 10.45
N TYR A 25 3.68 1.37 10.02
CA TYR A 25 3.44 2.79 9.84
C TYR A 25 2.25 3.18 10.70
N VAL A 26 2.43 4.23 11.49
CA VAL A 26 1.37 4.92 12.23
C VAL A 26 1.67 6.40 12.03
N GLY A 27 0.75 7.11 11.39
CA GLY A 27 0.93 8.53 11.09
C GLY A 27 -0.40 9.26 11.05
N ASN A 28 -0.40 10.47 11.60
CA ASN A 28 -1.46 11.44 11.34
C ASN A 28 -1.26 11.95 9.90
N VAL A 29 -2.27 11.77 9.07
CA VAL A 29 -2.26 12.10 7.65
C VAL A 29 -3.56 12.83 7.37
N GLU A 30 -3.50 14.00 6.76
CA GLU A 30 -4.70 14.75 6.36
C GLU A 30 -4.89 14.64 4.85
N ILE A 31 -5.87 13.83 4.42
CA ILE A 31 -6.31 13.74 3.02
C ILE A 31 -7.73 14.24 2.97
N ASN A 32 -7.98 15.32 2.22
CA ASN A 32 -9.32 15.88 2.05
C ASN A 32 -9.84 15.55 0.65
N VAL A 33 -11.06 15.01 0.57
CA VAL A 33 -11.75 14.64 -0.67
C VAL A 33 -13.06 15.42 -0.74
N GLU A 34 -13.27 16.11 -1.86
CA GLU A 34 -14.48 16.89 -2.12
C GLU A 34 -15.16 16.43 -3.40
N VAL A 35 -16.43 16.03 -3.30
CA VAL A 35 -17.28 15.65 -4.43
C VAL A 35 -18.25 16.79 -4.73
N LYS A 36 -17.84 17.68 -5.64
CA LYS A 36 -18.59 18.91 -5.99
C LYS A 36 -20.04 18.67 -6.39
N ARG A 37 -20.34 17.56 -7.07
CA ARG A 37 -21.69 17.24 -7.56
C ARG A 37 -22.73 17.03 -6.43
N TYR A 38 -22.28 16.55 -5.27
CA TYR A 38 -23.14 16.24 -4.13
C TYR A 38 -22.81 17.11 -2.89
N PHE A 39 -21.94 18.13 -3.06
CA PHE A 39 -21.41 18.96 -1.97
C PHE A 39 -20.87 18.15 -0.77
N CYS A 40 -20.40 16.93 -1.04
CA CYS A 40 -19.89 16.04 -0.01
C CYS A 40 -18.40 16.32 0.23
N LYS A 41 -18.04 16.54 1.49
CA LYS A 41 -16.67 16.62 1.96
C LYS A 41 -16.39 15.48 2.91
N ALA A 42 -15.28 14.81 2.68
CA ALA A 42 -14.75 13.79 3.56
C ALA A 42 -13.24 13.87 3.59
N GLY A 43 -12.64 13.10 4.48
CA GLY A 43 -11.21 13.02 4.57
C GLY A 43 -10.72 11.86 5.40
N VAL A 44 -9.41 11.77 5.47
CA VAL A 44 -8.65 10.86 6.33
C VAL A 44 -7.80 11.73 7.25
N LYS A 45 -7.77 11.42 8.54
CA LYS A 45 -6.94 12.08 9.57
C LYS A 45 -5.76 11.23 10.04
N GLY A 46 -5.77 9.94 9.76
CA GLY A 46 -4.71 9.05 10.18
C GLY A 46 -4.74 7.74 9.43
N ILE A 47 -3.56 7.18 9.22
CA ILE A 47 -3.36 5.89 8.56
C ILE A 47 -2.44 5.05 9.44
N GLN A 48 -2.84 3.80 9.67
CA GLN A 48 -1.99 2.79 10.26
C GLN A 48 -1.87 1.63 9.28
N LEU A 49 -0.65 1.27 8.93
CA LEU A 49 -0.35 0.20 7.98
C LEU A 49 0.66 -0.75 8.60
N HIS A 50 0.31 -2.01 8.68
CA HIS A 50 1.17 -3.07 9.20
C HIS A 50 1.17 -4.26 8.24
N GLY A 51 2.34 -4.68 7.80
CA GLY A 51 2.43 -5.79 6.87
C GLY A 51 3.84 -6.14 6.45
N MET A 52 3.95 -7.23 5.69
CA MET A 52 5.19 -7.68 5.09
C MET A 52 5.18 -7.30 3.62
N MET A 53 6.10 -6.42 3.25
CA MET A 53 6.35 -6.01 1.87
C MET A 53 7.50 -6.83 1.31
N ARG A 54 7.30 -7.44 0.16
CA ARG A 54 8.36 -8.07 -0.62
C ARG A 54 8.98 -7.05 -1.56
N VAL A 55 10.30 -6.99 -1.56
CA VAL A 55 11.12 -6.20 -2.47
C VAL A 55 11.93 -7.16 -3.32
N ILE A 56 11.86 -6.99 -4.63
CA ILE A 56 12.60 -7.76 -5.62
C ILE A 56 13.53 -6.81 -6.36
N LEU A 57 14.81 -7.14 -6.39
CA LEU A 57 15.85 -6.47 -7.16
C LEU A 57 16.20 -7.36 -8.35
N GLU A 58 15.79 -6.95 -9.56
CA GLU A 58 16.05 -7.70 -10.80
C GLU A 58 15.99 -6.78 -12.04
N PRO A 59 16.76 -7.06 -13.09
CA PRO A 59 17.89 -7.99 -13.11
C PRO A 59 19.07 -7.39 -12.32
N LEU A 60 19.91 -8.25 -11.75
CA LEU A 60 21.23 -7.81 -11.27
C LEU A 60 22.16 -7.60 -12.47
N ILE A 61 22.80 -6.44 -12.53
CA ILE A 61 23.70 -6.01 -13.62
C ILE A 61 25.13 -5.95 -13.03
N GLY A 62 26.14 -6.29 -13.83
CA GLY A 62 27.56 -6.24 -13.42
C GLY A 62 28.18 -4.84 -13.37
N ASP A 63 27.40 -3.80 -13.66
CA ASP A 63 27.80 -2.39 -13.65
C ASP A 63 26.82 -1.57 -12.80
N VAL A 64 27.27 -0.44 -12.25
CA VAL A 64 26.47 0.46 -11.40
C VAL A 64 25.26 0.97 -12.20
N PRO A 65 24.01 0.92 -11.69
CA PRO A 65 23.59 0.77 -10.28
C PRO A 65 23.45 -0.67 -9.74
N ILE A 66 23.99 -1.69 -10.42
CA ILE A 66 23.99 -3.12 -10.03
C ILE A 66 22.61 -3.78 -10.12
N VAL A 67 21.53 -3.00 -10.16
CA VAL A 67 20.13 -3.47 -10.23
C VAL A 67 19.41 -2.69 -11.33
N GLY A 68 18.74 -3.38 -12.26
CA GLY A 68 18.00 -2.75 -13.35
C GLY A 68 16.57 -2.30 -12.97
N ALA A 69 15.94 -2.93 -11.98
CA ALA A 69 14.66 -2.48 -11.45
C ALA A 69 14.43 -2.94 -10.01
N VAL A 70 13.61 -2.18 -9.29
CA VAL A 70 13.08 -2.54 -7.98
C VAL A 70 11.58 -2.73 -8.09
N THR A 71 11.11 -3.91 -7.70
CA THR A 71 9.69 -4.23 -7.66
C THR A 71 9.25 -4.46 -6.21
N MET A 72 8.16 -3.82 -5.80
CA MET A 72 7.66 -3.86 -4.42
C MET A 72 6.18 -4.23 -4.40
N PHE A 73 5.78 -5.15 -3.51
CA PHE A 73 4.38 -5.55 -3.31
C PHE A 73 4.16 -6.17 -1.93
N PHE A 74 2.92 -6.18 -1.43
CA PHE A 74 2.59 -6.92 -0.22
C PHE A 74 2.25 -8.38 -0.55
N ILE A 75 2.91 -9.34 0.12
CA ILE A 75 2.68 -10.79 -0.10
C ILE A 75 1.28 -11.19 0.35
N ARG A 76 0.83 -10.60 1.45
CA ARG A 76 -0.51 -10.79 2.02
C ARG A 76 -1.12 -9.43 2.24
N ARG A 77 -2.45 -9.39 2.30
CA ARG A 77 -3.21 -8.19 2.63
C ARG A 77 -2.65 -7.55 3.91
N PRO A 78 -2.10 -6.33 3.85
CA PRO A 78 -1.61 -5.66 5.04
C PRO A 78 -2.79 -5.27 5.93
N LYS A 79 -2.55 -5.20 7.25
CA LYS A 79 -3.50 -4.61 8.18
C LYS A 79 -3.47 -3.10 8.00
N LEU A 80 -4.55 -2.56 7.42
CA LEU A 80 -4.76 -1.15 7.17
C LEU A 80 -5.90 -0.66 8.05
N ASP A 81 -5.65 0.38 8.83
CA ASP A 81 -6.64 1.09 9.64
C ASP A 81 -6.58 2.58 9.28
N ILE A 82 -7.74 3.17 8.99
CA ILE A 82 -7.88 4.52 8.46
C ILE A 82 -8.87 5.26 9.35
N ASN A 83 -8.42 6.39 9.88
CA ASN A 83 -9.26 7.28 10.66
C ASN A 83 -9.94 8.27 9.70
N TRP A 84 -11.20 8.02 9.37
CA TRP A 84 -11.96 8.85 8.45
C TRP A 84 -12.65 10.04 9.14
N THR A 85 -12.86 11.12 8.38
CA THR A 85 -13.72 12.24 8.74
C THR A 85 -14.77 12.45 7.67
N GLY A 86 -16.03 12.62 8.08
CA GLY A 86 -17.11 12.84 7.12
C GLY A 86 -17.41 11.63 6.22
N LEU A 87 -17.03 10.42 6.62
CA LEU A 87 -17.31 9.19 5.86
C LEU A 87 -18.82 8.97 5.65
N THR A 88 -19.64 9.31 6.65
CA THR A 88 -21.11 9.26 6.54
C THR A 88 -21.62 10.04 5.34
N ASN A 89 -21.06 11.23 5.09
CA ASN A 89 -21.43 12.07 3.95
C ASN A 89 -21.11 11.40 2.60
N LEU A 90 -20.01 10.62 2.53
CA LEU A 90 -19.66 9.86 1.33
C LEU A 90 -20.58 8.68 1.11
N LEU A 91 -20.98 8.00 2.19
CA LEU A 91 -21.91 6.89 2.13
C LEU A 91 -23.28 7.35 1.62
N ASP A 92 -23.75 8.52 2.06
CA ASP A 92 -25.03 9.10 1.63
C ASP A 92 -25.13 9.39 0.11
N ILE A 93 -24.02 9.31 -0.65
CA ILE A 93 -24.01 9.48 -2.10
C ILE A 93 -24.68 8.26 -2.78
N PRO A 94 -25.68 8.48 -3.68
CA PRO A 94 -26.27 7.40 -4.47
C PRO A 94 -25.21 6.64 -5.27
N GLY A 95 -25.14 5.31 -5.08
CA GLY A 95 -24.12 4.43 -5.68
C GLY A 95 -22.95 4.08 -4.76
N LEU A 96 -22.69 4.87 -3.71
CA LEU A 96 -21.73 4.56 -2.63
C LEU A 96 -22.42 4.04 -1.36
N ASN A 97 -23.71 4.31 -1.20
CA ASN A 97 -24.58 3.84 -0.10
C ASN A 97 -24.63 2.31 0.13
N ILE A 98 -24.11 1.51 -0.82
CA ILE A 98 -24.06 0.04 -0.72
C ILE A 98 -22.72 -0.45 -0.16
N MET A 99 -21.68 0.39 -0.19
CA MET A 99 -20.33 0.06 0.26
C MET A 99 -20.22 0.34 1.75
N SER A 100 -20.06 -0.69 2.58
CA SER A 100 -19.76 -0.50 4.00
C SER A 100 -18.32 0.02 4.18
N ASP A 101 -18.02 0.58 5.36
CA ASP A 101 -16.65 0.97 5.75
C ASP A 101 -15.66 -0.19 5.50
N THR A 102 -16.06 -1.42 5.86
CA THR A 102 -15.30 -2.64 5.59
C THR A 102 -15.03 -2.86 4.10
N MET A 103 -16.00 -2.63 3.21
CA MET A 103 -15.80 -2.80 1.75
C MET A 103 -14.82 -1.76 1.17
N ILE A 104 -14.86 -0.53 1.66
CA ILE A 104 -13.91 0.53 1.26
C ILE A 104 -12.49 0.13 1.70
N MET A 105 -12.35 -0.32 2.94
CA MET A 105 -11.09 -0.79 3.51
C MET A 105 -10.55 -2.05 2.82
N ASP A 106 -11.45 -2.97 2.43
CA ASP A 106 -11.15 -4.15 1.63
C ASP A 106 -10.67 -3.79 0.23
N THR A 107 -11.29 -2.79 -0.39
CA THR A 107 -10.93 -2.30 -1.72
C THR A 107 -9.57 -1.60 -1.71
N ILE A 108 -9.31 -0.71 -0.74
CA ILE A 108 -8.00 -0.04 -0.64
C ILE A 108 -6.89 -1.06 -0.36
N ALA A 109 -7.15 -2.03 0.52
CA ALA A 109 -6.17 -3.06 0.83
C ALA A 109 -5.95 -4.05 -0.33
N SER A 110 -6.95 -4.27 -1.21
CA SER A 110 -6.78 -5.09 -2.41
C SER A 110 -5.92 -4.40 -3.49
N PHE A 111 -5.93 -3.06 -3.54
CA PHE A 111 -5.01 -2.29 -4.37
C PHE A 111 -3.54 -2.37 -3.92
N LEU A 112 -3.26 -2.81 -2.69
CA LEU A 112 -1.89 -2.92 -2.15
C LEU A 112 -1.28 -4.31 -2.34
N VAL A 113 -2.07 -5.31 -2.77
CA VAL A 113 -1.61 -6.68 -3.01
C VAL A 113 -1.56 -6.98 -4.51
N LEU A 114 -0.91 -8.08 -4.87
CA LEU A 114 -0.87 -8.57 -6.25
C LEU A 114 -2.28 -8.61 -6.87
N PRO A 115 -2.45 -8.21 -8.14
CA PRO A 115 -1.41 -7.93 -9.15
C PRO A 115 -0.75 -6.55 -9.07
N ASN A 116 -1.17 -5.70 -8.13
CA ASN A 116 -0.63 -4.35 -7.99
C ASN A 116 0.79 -4.43 -7.40
N ARG A 117 1.77 -4.04 -8.21
CA ARG A 117 3.17 -3.96 -7.82
C ARG A 117 3.72 -2.60 -8.25
N LEU A 118 4.52 -1.99 -7.38
CA LEU A 118 5.25 -0.79 -7.72
C LEU A 118 6.60 -1.23 -8.30
N THR A 119 6.78 -1.06 -9.61
CA THR A 119 8.06 -1.31 -10.29
C THR A 119 8.70 0.03 -10.63
N VAL A 120 9.92 0.24 -10.15
CA VAL A 120 10.74 1.42 -10.41
C VAL A 120 11.98 0.96 -11.18
N PRO A 121 12.13 1.29 -12.47
CA PRO A 121 13.37 1.02 -13.21
C PRO A 121 14.50 1.91 -12.65
N LEU A 122 15.72 1.38 -12.61
CA LEU A 122 16.92 2.05 -12.09
C LEU A 122 17.98 2.21 -13.18
#